data_AF-A0A2M7A0F1-F1
#
_entry.id   AF-A0A2M7A0F1-F1
#
_cell.length_a   1.000
_cell.length_b   1.000
_cell.length_c   1.000
_cell.angle_alpha   90.00
_cell.angle_beta   90.00
_cell.angle_gamma   90.00
#
_symmetry.space_group_name_H-M   'P 1'
#
loop_
_entity.id
_entity.type
_entity.pdbx_description
1 polymer ?
#
loop_
_entity_poly.entity_id
_entity_poly.type
_entity_poly.pdbx_seq_one_letter_code
_entity_poly.pdbx_strand_id
1 'polypeptide(L)'
;MKVITGMKRRRSPLLSSEIMYLIFSPQWFVPDNIFIQDKLPHILKDPSYLERHGMRVYVKSHDRLRSIDSNSIDWSEINRKNVPYRVVQSSGNLNALGRVKFIFPNRYSVYLHDTPDKKLFEKDLRAFSSGCIRIEKPVDMAEFLIGDKPGWDRAKVEQAMNRNHEQVVPLTEPMPIHIIYLTSWVDKEGVLQFREDVYGYDHRYLKALY
;
A
#
# COMPACT_ATOMS: atom_id res chain seq x y z
N MET A 1 6.48 -16.26 -0.23
CA MET A 1 5.39 -15.33 0.12
C MET A 1 4.87 -14.69 -1.15
N LYS A 2 3.56 -14.68 -1.39
CA LYS A 2 2.98 -13.99 -2.54
C LYS A 2 2.86 -12.48 -2.30
N VAL A 3 2.80 -11.72 -3.40
CA VAL A 3 2.57 -10.27 -3.39
C VAL A 3 1.50 -9.87 -4.40
N ILE A 4 0.89 -8.71 -4.18
CA ILE A 4 0.02 -8.01 -5.13
C ILE A 4 0.71 -6.72 -5.53
N THR A 5 0.84 -6.49 -6.83
CA THR A 5 1.52 -5.35 -7.43
C THR A 5 0.53 -4.38 -8.08
N GLY A 6 1.06 -3.27 -8.58
CA GLY A 6 0.31 -2.26 -9.31
C GLY A 6 -0.41 -2.80 -10.54
N MET A 7 -1.58 -2.24 -10.85
CA MET A 7 -2.23 -2.46 -12.13
C MET A 7 -1.44 -1.86 -13.29
N LYS A 8 -1.67 -2.30 -14.54
CA LYS A 8 -0.94 -1.83 -15.74
C LYS A 8 -0.89 -0.30 -15.92
N ARG A 9 -1.94 0.41 -15.50
CA ARG A 9 -2.04 1.88 -15.53
C ARG A 9 -1.40 2.61 -14.33
N ARG A 10 -1.09 1.88 -13.25
CA ARG A 10 -0.46 2.37 -12.01
C ARG A 10 0.57 1.34 -11.54
N ARG A 11 1.60 1.13 -12.36
CA ARG A 11 2.59 0.05 -12.22
C ARG A 11 3.40 0.23 -10.94
N SER A 12 3.76 -0.87 -10.29
CA SER A 12 4.80 -0.83 -9.26
C SER A 12 6.13 -0.43 -9.92
N PRO A 13 6.89 0.53 -9.33
CA PRO A 13 8.14 0.99 -9.91
C PRO A 13 9.24 -0.05 -9.74
N LEU A 14 10.18 -0.09 -10.69
CA LEU A 14 11.43 -0.83 -10.55
C LEU A 14 12.43 0.05 -9.81
N LEU A 15 13.02 -0.46 -8.73
CA LEU A 15 13.95 0.30 -7.88
C LEU A 15 14.74 -0.61 -6.95
N SER A 16 15.80 -0.04 -6.39
CA SER A 16 16.53 -0.53 -5.24
C SER A 16 16.47 0.52 -4.14
N SER A 17 16.28 0.11 -2.89
CA SER A 17 16.26 0.98 -1.70
C SER A 17 16.54 0.14 -0.45
N GLU A 18 16.31 0.69 0.73
CA GLU A 18 16.44 0.01 2.02
C GLU A 18 15.18 0.25 2.87
N ILE A 19 14.64 -0.83 3.44
CA ILE A 19 13.59 -0.76 4.45
C ILE A 19 14.21 -0.21 5.72
N MET A 20 13.63 0.87 6.24
CA MET A 20 14.16 1.58 7.41
C MET A 20 13.34 1.34 8.67
N TYR A 21 12.02 1.24 8.53
CA TYR A 21 11.13 1.11 9.68
C TYR A 21 9.77 0.53 9.29
N LEU A 22 9.07 0.02 10.30
CA LEU A 22 7.70 -0.46 10.21
C LEU A 22 6.76 0.58 10.82
N ILE A 23 5.53 0.63 10.31
CA ILE A 23 4.42 1.32 10.94
C ILE A 23 3.32 0.30 11.22
N PHE A 24 3.14 -0.05 12.48
CA PHE A 24 2.04 -0.89 12.93
C PHE A 24 0.76 -0.09 13.14
N SER A 25 -0.38 -0.73 12.91
CA SER A 25 -1.71 -0.12 13.00
C SER A 25 -1.81 1.23 12.26
N PRO A 26 -1.40 1.28 10.98
CA PRO A 26 -1.26 2.53 10.23
C PRO A 26 -2.59 3.27 10.05
N GLN A 27 -2.53 4.60 10.04
CA GLN A 27 -3.58 5.40 9.41
C GLN A 27 -3.32 5.47 7.90
N TRP A 28 -4.38 5.51 7.10
CA TRP A 28 -4.23 5.69 5.66
C TRP A 28 -4.64 7.08 5.22
N PHE A 29 -3.65 7.90 4.90
CA PHE A 29 -3.83 9.13 4.17
C PHE A 29 -4.07 8.80 2.69
N VAL A 30 -5.31 8.93 2.23
CA VAL A 30 -5.71 8.57 0.87
C VAL A 30 -5.06 9.56 -0.11
N PRO A 31 -4.19 9.10 -1.04
CA PRO A 31 -3.63 9.98 -2.06
C PRO A 31 -4.72 10.57 -2.95
N ASP A 32 -4.58 11.83 -3.35
CA ASP A 32 -5.58 12.56 -4.14
C ASP A 32 -6.00 11.80 -5.40
N ASN A 33 -5.05 11.18 -6.09
CA ASN A 33 -5.35 10.40 -7.29
C ASN A 33 -6.24 9.17 -6.99
N ILE A 34 -6.00 8.48 -5.87
CA ILE A 34 -6.83 7.34 -5.44
C ILE A 34 -8.19 7.85 -4.96
N PHE A 35 -8.22 8.95 -4.22
CA PHE A 35 -9.46 9.57 -3.79
C PHE A 35 -10.35 9.89 -4.99
N ILE A 36 -9.83 10.61 -5.98
CA ILE A 36 -10.61 11.02 -7.16
C ILE A 36 -11.03 9.82 -8.03
N GLN A 37 -10.11 8.88 -8.30
CA GLN A 37 -10.40 7.82 -9.27
C GLN A 37 -11.14 6.62 -8.66
N ASP A 38 -10.93 6.34 -7.38
CA ASP A 38 -11.37 5.08 -6.77
C ASP A 38 -12.36 5.27 -5.60
N LYS A 39 -12.47 6.47 -5.02
CA LYS A 39 -13.34 6.72 -3.85
C LYS A 39 -14.49 7.66 -4.19
N LEU A 40 -14.21 8.79 -4.82
CA LEU A 40 -15.21 9.79 -5.19
C LEU A 40 -16.41 9.20 -5.97
N PRO A 41 -16.24 8.28 -6.94
CA PRO A 41 -17.37 7.67 -7.63
C PRO A 41 -18.32 6.87 -6.72
N HIS A 42 -17.82 6.33 -5.60
CA HIS A 42 -18.66 5.65 -4.61
C HIS A 42 -19.31 6.63 -3.66
N ILE A 43 -18.60 7.70 -3.27
CA ILE A 43 -19.13 8.76 -2.41
C ILE A 43 -20.29 9.49 -3.09
N LEU A 44 -20.17 9.79 -4.39
CA LEU A 44 -21.23 10.42 -5.18
C LEU A 44 -22.50 9.56 -5.28
N LYS A 45 -22.37 8.23 -5.24
CA LYS A 45 -23.51 7.31 -5.25
C LYS A 45 -24.11 7.08 -3.87
N ASP A 46 -23.30 7.26 -2.83
CA ASP A 46 -23.66 6.95 -1.47
C ASP A 46 -22.88 7.83 -0.48
N PRO A 47 -23.51 8.89 0.06
CA PRO A 47 -22.88 9.80 1.01
C PRO A 47 -22.36 9.11 2.28
N SER A 48 -22.98 8.00 2.70
CA SER A 48 -22.55 7.25 3.90
C SER A 48 -21.37 6.30 3.65
N TYR A 49 -20.83 6.27 2.42
CA TYR A 49 -19.66 5.46 2.05
C TYR A 49 -18.48 5.71 2.99
N LEU A 50 -18.16 6.97 3.28
CA LEU A 50 -16.99 7.33 4.09
C LEU A 50 -17.11 6.79 5.52
N GLU A 51 -18.26 6.98 6.15
CA GLU A 51 -18.53 6.52 7.52
C GLU A 51 -18.42 5.00 7.62
N ARG A 52 -19.08 4.26 6.73
CA ARG A 52 -19.04 2.78 6.74
C ARG A 52 -17.64 2.21 6.51
N HIS A 53 -16.74 2.97 5.88
CA HIS A 53 -15.35 2.56 5.67
C HIS A 53 -14.38 3.15 6.70
N GLY A 54 -14.88 3.81 7.76
CA GLY A 54 -14.05 4.40 8.81
C GLY A 54 -13.17 5.54 8.30
N MET A 55 -13.66 6.30 7.32
CA MET A 55 -12.95 7.42 6.70
C MET A 55 -13.44 8.75 7.27
N ARG A 56 -12.50 9.63 7.60
CA ARG A 56 -12.76 11.00 8.06
C ARG A 56 -12.20 12.00 7.06
N VAL A 57 -12.85 13.15 6.98
CA VAL A 57 -12.49 14.23 6.06
C VAL A 57 -11.91 15.40 6.83
N TYR A 58 -10.82 15.94 6.31
CA TYR A 58 -10.15 17.11 6.86
C TYR A 58 -9.96 18.15 5.77
N VAL A 59 -10.08 19.43 6.13
CA VAL A 59 -9.71 20.53 5.22
C VAL A 59 -8.19 20.55 5.06
N LYS A 60 -7.68 20.64 3.84
CA LYS A 60 -6.27 20.94 3.56
C LYS A 60 -6.03 22.42 3.82
N SER A 61 -5.85 22.79 5.09
CA SER A 61 -5.34 24.11 5.48
C SER A 61 -3.86 24.01 5.81
N HIS A 62 -3.13 25.13 5.67
CA HIS A 62 -1.69 25.20 5.93
C HIS A 62 -1.33 24.89 7.39
N ASP A 63 -2.22 25.19 8.34
CA ASP A 63 -1.83 25.19 9.76
C ASP A 63 -2.48 24.10 10.62
N ARG A 64 -3.68 23.59 10.27
CA ARG A 64 -4.38 22.58 11.07
C ARG A 64 -5.29 21.66 10.25
N LEU A 65 -5.29 20.38 10.61
CA LEU A 65 -6.29 19.41 10.16
C LEU A 65 -7.63 19.70 10.86
N ARG A 66 -8.49 20.50 10.24
CA ARG A 66 -9.87 20.71 10.72
C ARG A 66 -10.75 19.59 10.16
N SER A 67 -11.25 18.72 11.04
CA SER A 67 -12.26 17.73 10.65
C SER A 67 -13.53 18.42 10.19
N ILE A 68 -14.15 17.89 9.14
CA ILE A 68 -15.40 18.37 8.59
C ILE A 68 -16.35 17.18 8.43
N ASP A 69 -17.64 17.41 8.69
CA ASP A 69 -18.66 16.41 8.40
C ASP A 69 -18.73 16.20 6.89
N SER A 70 -18.53 14.96 6.45
CA SER A 70 -18.58 14.59 5.04
C SER A 70 -19.93 14.84 4.38
N ASN A 71 -21.01 14.86 5.15
CA ASN A 71 -22.36 15.13 4.64
C ASN A 71 -22.58 16.61 4.32
N SER A 72 -21.73 17.49 4.87
CA SER A 72 -21.77 18.94 4.59
C SER A 72 -21.02 19.35 3.31
N ILE A 73 -20.38 18.40 2.63
CA ILE A 73 -19.53 18.64 1.46
C ILE A 73 -20.33 18.33 0.19
N ASP A 74 -20.36 19.27 -0.75
CA ASP A 74 -20.77 18.97 -2.12
C ASP A 74 -19.65 18.24 -2.85
N TRP A 75 -19.75 16.92 -2.90
CA TRP A 75 -18.78 16.07 -3.58
C TRP A 75 -18.78 16.22 -5.10
N SER A 76 -19.84 16.77 -5.69
CA SER A 76 -19.98 16.89 -7.15
C SER A 76 -19.07 17.96 -7.75
N GLU A 77 -18.67 18.95 -6.95
CA GLU A 77 -17.75 20.02 -7.38
C GLU A 77 -16.26 19.57 -7.36
N ILE A 78 -15.97 18.43 -6.73
CA ILE A 78 -14.62 17.95 -6.51
C ILE A 78 -14.05 17.29 -7.76
N ASN A 79 -12.84 17.71 -8.16
CA ASN A 79 -12.21 17.24 -9.38
C ASN A 79 -10.68 17.18 -9.26
N ARG A 80 -10.01 16.64 -10.28
CA ARG A 80 -8.54 16.45 -10.28
C ARG A 80 -7.73 17.73 -10.10
N LYS A 81 -8.26 18.89 -10.48
CA LYS A 81 -7.55 20.18 -10.38
C LYS A 81 -7.68 20.81 -8.99
N ASN A 82 -8.71 20.45 -8.23
CA ASN A 82 -8.97 21.00 -6.91
C ASN A 82 -9.49 19.91 -5.97
N VAL A 83 -8.60 19.43 -5.09
CA VAL A 83 -8.93 18.48 -4.01
C VAL A 83 -8.66 19.16 -2.67
N PRO A 84 -9.58 20.02 -2.17
CA PRO A 84 -9.36 20.85 -0.97
C PRO A 84 -9.41 20.04 0.33
N TYR A 85 -9.71 18.74 0.24
CA TYR A 85 -9.87 17.86 1.37
C TYR A 85 -8.81 16.76 1.40
N ARG A 86 -8.51 16.29 2.60
CA ARG A 86 -7.71 15.11 2.89
C ARG A 86 -8.62 14.07 3.52
N VAL A 87 -8.71 12.91 2.89
CA VAL A 87 -9.44 11.76 3.43
C VAL A 87 -8.44 10.87 4.17
N VAL A 88 -8.77 10.54 5.42
CA VAL A 88 -7.95 9.66 6.26
C VAL A 88 -8.80 8.48 6.69
N GLN A 89 -8.34 7.27 6.41
CA GLN A 89 -8.93 6.05 6.95
C GLN A 89 -8.24 5.70 8.27
N SER A 90 -9.03 5.50 9.32
CA SER A 90 -8.52 5.08 10.62
C SER A 90 -7.86 3.69 10.56
N SER A 91 -6.99 3.41 11.52
CA SER A 91 -6.46 2.06 11.76
C SER A 91 -7.60 1.08 12.09
N GLY A 92 -7.45 -0.19 11.70
CA GLY A 92 -8.45 -1.22 11.96
C GLY A 92 -8.59 -2.23 10.82
N ASN A 93 -9.56 -3.15 10.98
CA ASN A 93 -9.81 -4.25 10.03
C ASN A 93 -10.16 -3.80 8.61
N LEU A 94 -10.75 -2.61 8.45
CA LEU A 94 -11.16 -2.08 7.15
C LEU A 94 -10.08 -1.23 6.47
N ASN A 95 -8.96 -0.96 7.16
CA ASN A 95 -7.92 -0.09 6.65
C ASN A 95 -7.28 -0.70 5.40
N ALA A 96 -7.25 0.04 4.29
CA ALA A 96 -6.72 -0.45 3.02
C ALA A 96 -5.23 -0.82 3.06
N LEU A 97 -4.48 -0.28 4.04
CA LEU A 97 -3.08 -0.61 4.32
C LEU A 97 -2.92 -1.84 5.22
N GLY A 98 -4.02 -2.44 5.66
CA GLY A 98 -4.02 -3.53 6.64
C GLY A 98 -3.43 -3.08 7.97
N ARG A 99 -2.71 -4.00 8.62
CA ARG A 99 -2.22 -3.83 9.99
C ARG A 99 -0.75 -3.38 10.11
N VAL A 100 -0.01 -3.33 9.00
CA VAL A 100 1.40 -2.91 8.99
C VAL A 100 1.84 -2.35 7.63
N LYS A 101 2.72 -1.35 7.66
CA LYS A 101 3.49 -0.85 6.51
C LYS A 101 4.99 -1.04 6.74
N PHE A 102 5.74 -1.26 5.66
CA PHE A 102 7.20 -1.34 5.65
C PHE A 102 7.71 -0.23 4.77
N ILE A 103 8.42 0.73 5.37
CA ILE A 103 8.78 1.98 4.72
C ILE A 103 10.22 1.91 4.25
N PHE A 104 10.40 2.21 2.96
CA PHE A 104 11.69 2.39 2.31
C PHE A 104 11.66 3.70 1.52
N PRO A 105 12.58 4.66 1.75
CA PRO A 105 12.59 5.93 1.03
C PRO A 105 12.71 5.74 -0.49
N ASN A 106 11.87 6.43 -1.26
CA ASN A 106 11.95 6.43 -2.71
C ASN A 106 11.17 7.61 -3.32
N ARG A 107 11.51 7.98 -4.56
CA ARG A 107 10.89 9.09 -5.29
C ARG A 107 9.44 8.85 -5.75
N TYR A 108 8.93 7.63 -5.60
CA TYR A 108 7.61 7.23 -6.09
C TYR A 108 6.56 7.13 -4.98
N SER A 109 6.96 7.37 -3.72
CA SER A 109 6.12 7.24 -2.53
C SER A 109 5.46 5.85 -2.40
N VAL A 110 6.14 4.79 -2.85
CA VAL A 110 5.69 3.40 -2.69
C VAL A 110 6.23 2.76 -1.42
N TYR A 111 5.52 1.77 -0.90
CA TYR A 111 5.91 0.98 0.28
C TYR A 111 5.35 -0.44 0.17
N LEU A 112 5.83 -1.35 1.02
CA LEU A 112 5.16 -2.63 1.25
C LEU A 112 4.10 -2.44 2.34
N HIS A 113 2.99 -3.15 2.24
CA HIS A 113 1.98 -3.11 3.30
C HIS A 113 1.10 -4.36 3.33
N ASP A 114 0.40 -4.53 4.44
CA ASP A 114 -0.66 -5.52 4.60
C ASP A 114 -1.93 -5.12 3.81
N THR A 115 -2.95 -5.97 3.78
CA THR A 115 -4.24 -5.66 3.17
C THR A 115 -5.37 -6.49 3.78
N PRO A 116 -6.59 -5.93 3.90
CA PRO A 116 -7.77 -6.70 4.30
C PRO A 116 -8.22 -7.67 3.20
N ASP A 117 -7.86 -7.42 1.93
CA ASP A 117 -8.29 -8.22 0.77
C ASP A 117 -7.45 -9.49 0.58
N LYS A 118 -7.35 -10.35 1.61
CA LYS A 118 -6.47 -11.54 1.61
C LYS A 118 -6.76 -12.53 0.46
N LYS A 119 -8.03 -12.66 0.06
CA LYS A 119 -8.44 -13.50 -1.07
C LYS A 119 -7.78 -13.16 -2.41
N LEU A 120 -7.24 -11.94 -2.58
CA LEU A 120 -6.56 -11.56 -3.81
C LEU A 120 -5.21 -12.28 -4.01
N PHE A 121 -4.62 -12.87 -2.95
CA PHE A 121 -3.40 -13.68 -3.07
C PHE A 121 -3.66 -15.06 -3.70
N GLU A 122 -4.91 -15.49 -3.81
CA GLU A 122 -5.32 -16.74 -4.48
C GLU A 122 -5.41 -16.58 -6.00
N LYS A 123 -5.39 -15.35 -6.52
CA LYS A 123 -5.41 -15.10 -7.96
C LYS A 123 -4.05 -15.37 -8.60
N ASP A 124 -4.05 -15.86 -9.84
CA ASP A 124 -2.83 -16.07 -10.62
C ASP A 124 -2.19 -14.73 -11.00
N LEU A 125 -2.97 -13.87 -11.66
CA LEU A 125 -2.60 -12.49 -11.96
C LEU A 125 -2.95 -11.58 -10.78
N ARG A 126 -1.94 -10.93 -10.18
CA ARG A 126 -2.08 -10.13 -8.94
C ARG A 126 -1.70 -8.66 -9.11
N ALA A 127 -2.06 -8.07 -10.25
CA ALA A 127 -1.82 -6.66 -10.57
C ALA A 127 -3.05 -5.79 -10.22
N PHE A 128 -3.38 -5.67 -8.93
CA PHE A 128 -4.61 -5.01 -8.44
C PHE A 128 -4.38 -3.69 -7.69
N SER A 129 -3.14 -3.36 -7.33
CA SER A 129 -2.86 -2.20 -6.50
C SER A 129 -2.71 -0.90 -7.31
N SER A 130 -2.57 0.23 -6.61
CA SER A 130 -2.29 1.54 -7.18
C SER A 130 -0.79 1.90 -7.20
N GLY A 131 0.09 0.89 -7.17
CA GLY A 131 1.55 1.05 -7.29
C GLY A 131 2.33 0.51 -6.09
N CYS A 132 1.80 0.66 -4.87
CA CYS A 132 2.35 0.03 -3.67
C CYS A 132 2.24 -1.51 -3.73
N ILE A 133 3.01 -2.22 -2.91
CA ILE A 133 3.04 -3.69 -2.97
C ILE A 133 2.39 -4.26 -1.71
N ARG A 134 1.36 -5.09 -1.88
CA ARG A 134 0.71 -5.77 -0.76
C ARG A 134 1.36 -7.13 -0.53
N ILE A 135 1.58 -7.51 0.73
CA ILE A 135 2.24 -8.77 1.08
C ILE A 135 1.28 -9.76 1.78
N GLU A 136 1.42 -11.04 1.46
CA GLU A 136 0.53 -12.11 1.93
C GLU A 136 0.70 -12.40 3.42
N LYS A 137 1.96 -12.42 3.88
CA LYS A 137 2.36 -12.82 5.24
C LYS A 137 3.03 -11.66 5.99
N PRO A 138 2.26 -10.62 6.39
CA PRO A 138 2.81 -9.42 6.99
C PRO A 138 3.44 -9.64 8.38
N VAL A 139 2.90 -10.56 9.19
CA VAL A 139 3.45 -10.88 10.52
C VAL A 139 4.83 -11.50 10.35
N ASP A 140 4.95 -12.52 9.51
CA ASP A 140 6.21 -13.22 9.25
C ASP A 140 7.27 -12.26 8.68
N MET A 141 6.89 -11.33 7.80
CA MET A 141 7.79 -10.29 7.29
C MET A 141 8.22 -9.31 8.39
N ALA A 142 7.32 -8.93 9.29
CA ALA A 142 7.64 -8.03 10.39
C ALA A 142 8.56 -8.67 11.42
N GLU A 143 8.30 -9.93 11.77
CA GLU A 143 9.16 -10.74 12.65
C GLU A 143 10.56 -10.90 12.05
N PHE A 144 10.65 -11.27 10.77
CA PHE A 144 11.94 -11.38 10.07
C PHE A 144 12.74 -10.08 10.08
N LEU A 145 12.10 -8.94 9.80
CA LEU A 145 12.79 -7.66 9.73
C LEU A 145 13.17 -7.09 11.10
N ILE A 146 12.35 -7.32 12.12
CA ILE A 146 12.64 -6.86 13.48
C ILE A 146 13.78 -7.69 14.09
N GLY A 147 13.86 -8.99 13.75
CA GLY A 147 14.89 -9.90 14.23
C GLY A 147 14.94 -9.97 15.76
N ASP A 148 16.14 -10.06 16.31
CA ASP A 148 16.36 -10.23 17.75
C ASP A 148 16.31 -8.92 18.56
N LYS A 149 15.57 -7.91 18.08
CA LYS A 149 15.43 -6.63 18.78
C LYS A 149 14.84 -6.87 20.18
N PRO A 150 15.52 -6.48 21.28
CA PRO A 150 15.04 -6.75 22.63
C PRO A 150 13.62 -6.24 22.86
N GLY A 151 12.77 -7.08 23.47
CA GLY A 151 11.37 -6.76 23.75
C GLY A 151 10.42 -6.94 22.56
N TRP A 152 10.91 -7.47 21.43
CA TRP A 152 10.08 -7.89 20.31
C TRP A 152 10.09 -9.40 20.16
N ASP A 153 8.93 -10.00 20.37
CA ASP A 153 8.60 -11.35 19.93
C ASP A 153 7.40 -11.29 18.98
N ARG A 154 7.01 -12.45 18.43
CA ARG A 154 5.84 -12.55 17.56
C ARG A 154 4.56 -12.03 18.23
N ALA A 155 4.36 -12.33 19.51
CA ALA A 155 3.19 -11.87 20.26
C ALA A 155 3.15 -10.33 20.35
N LYS A 156 4.30 -9.68 20.50
CA LYS A 156 4.43 -8.22 20.52
C LYS A 156 4.15 -7.61 19.15
N VAL A 157 4.62 -8.24 18.08
CA VAL A 157 4.31 -7.85 16.69
C VAL A 157 2.80 -7.89 16.46
N GLU A 158 2.16 -9.02 16.77
CA GLU A 158 0.72 -9.18 16.62
C GLU A 158 -0.07 -8.20 17.51
N GLN A 159 0.40 -7.95 18.75
CA GLN A 159 -0.18 -6.94 19.62
C GLN A 159 -0.10 -5.55 18.98
N ALA A 160 1.07 -5.14 18.47
CA ALA A 160 1.28 -3.84 17.84
C ALA A 160 0.41 -3.65 16.59
N MET A 161 0.26 -4.71 15.78
CA MET A 161 -0.58 -4.75 14.59
C MET A 161 -2.09 -4.58 14.88
N ASN A 162 -2.52 -4.90 16.09
CA ASN A 162 -3.94 -4.87 16.48
C ASN A 162 -4.31 -3.68 17.40
N ARG A 163 -3.41 -2.72 17.60
CA ARG A 163 -3.71 -1.49 18.36
C ARG A 163 -4.67 -0.57 17.61
N ASN A 164 -5.20 0.41 18.34
CA ASN A 164 -6.03 1.48 17.81
C ASN A 164 -5.23 2.74 17.44
N HIS A 165 -3.92 2.75 17.64
CA HIS A 165 -3.03 3.86 17.34
C HIS A 165 -1.77 3.39 16.61
N GLU A 166 -1.21 4.28 15.79
CA GLU A 166 0.03 4.00 15.07
C GLU A 166 1.20 3.78 16.01
N GLN A 167 2.04 2.80 15.67
CA GLN A 167 3.33 2.60 16.32
C GLN A 167 4.41 2.49 15.25
N VAL A 168 5.36 3.42 15.28
CA VAL A 168 6.54 3.40 14.41
C VAL A 168 7.66 2.61 15.08
N VAL A 169 8.27 1.70 14.34
CA VAL A 169 9.34 0.82 14.84
C VAL A 169 10.52 0.85 13.87
N PRO A 170 11.59 1.59 14.21
CA PRO A 170 12.83 1.58 13.44
C PRO A 170 13.50 0.22 13.45
N LEU A 171 13.98 -0.21 12.29
CA LEU A 171 14.86 -1.36 12.19
C LEU A 171 16.19 -1.05 12.88
N THR A 172 16.82 -2.08 13.45
CA THR A 172 18.16 -1.95 14.03
C THR A 172 19.19 -1.72 12.92
N GLU A 173 19.05 -2.44 11.80
CA GLU A 173 19.83 -2.26 10.59
C GLU A 173 18.88 -2.12 9.39
N PRO A 174 19.10 -1.15 8.48
CA PRO A 174 18.33 -1.08 7.24
C PRO A 174 18.45 -2.36 6.43
N MET A 175 17.33 -2.82 5.85
CA MET A 175 17.29 -4.05 5.05
C MET A 175 17.19 -3.71 3.56
N PRO A 176 18.15 -4.12 2.70
CA PRO A 176 18.05 -3.90 1.27
C PRO A 176 16.76 -4.48 0.65
N ILE A 177 16.17 -3.73 -0.29
CA ILE A 177 15.01 -4.16 -1.07
C ILE A 177 15.22 -3.86 -2.55
N HIS A 178 14.96 -4.86 -3.38
CA HIS A 178 14.98 -4.77 -4.83
C HIS A 178 13.61 -5.12 -5.41
N ILE A 179 13.02 -4.19 -6.16
CA ILE A 179 11.80 -4.41 -6.94
C ILE A 179 12.23 -4.56 -8.39
N ILE A 180 12.29 -5.80 -8.86
CA ILE A 180 12.70 -6.17 -10.22
C ILE A 180 11.51 -6.74 -11.00
N TYR A 181 11.66 -6.81 -12.32
CA TYR A 181 10.64 -7.36 -13.22
C TYR A 181 11.29 -8.39 -14.13
N LEU A 182 11.00 -9.65 -13.87
CA LEU A 182 11.45 -10.80 -14.66
C LEU A 182 10.22 -11.55 -15.14
N THR A 183 10.10 -11.72 -16.46
CA THR A 183 9.09 -12.59 -17.10
C THR A 183 9.60 -14.00 -17.29
N SER A 184 10.90 -14.23 -17.12
CA SER A 184 11.52 -15.55 -17.04
C SER A 184 12.66 -15.59 -16.02
N TRP A 185 12.77 -16.68 -15.27
CA TRP A 185 13.90 -16.94 -14.36
C TRP A 185 14.05 -18.44 -14.10
N VAL A 186 15.20 -18.85 -13.59
CA VAL A 186 15.41 -20.22 -13.08
C VAL A 186 15.16 -20.23 -11.58
N ASP A 187 14.28 -21.08 -11.10
CA ASP A 187 14.00 -21.20 -9.67
C ASP A 187 15.09 -21.99 -8.92
N LYS A 188 14.92 -22.12 -7.60
CA LYS A 188 15.92 -22.78 -6.74
C LYS A 188 16.04 -24.28 -7.00
N GLU A 189 15.07 -24.88 -7.67
CA GLU A 189 15.06 -26.27 -8.12
C GLU A 189 15.70 -26.46 -9.51
N GLY A 190 16.14 -25.37 -10.15
CA GLY A 190 16.73 -25.40 -11.48
C GLY A 190 15.70 -25.42 -12.62
N VAL A 191 14.42 -25.17 -12.33
CA VAL A 191 13.35 -25.19 -13.32
C VAL A 191 13.16 -23.80 -13.91
N LEU A 192 13.10 -23.73 -15.25
CA LEU A 192 12.79 -22.50 -15.97
C LEU A 192 11.33 -22.11 -15.77
N GLN A 193 11.12 -20.91 -15.24
CA GLN A 193 9.82 -20.32 -14.97
C GLN A 193 9.51 -19.22 -15.98
N PHE A 194 8.24 -19.10 -16.38
CA PHE A 194 7.71 -18.02 -17.21
C PHE A 194 6.51 -17.35 -16.54
N ARG A 195 6.35 -16.04 -16.75
CA ARG A 195 5.18 -15.25 -16.31
C ARG A 195 4.75 -14.29 -17.41
N GLU A 196 3.47 -13.93 -17.38
CA GLU A 196 2.91 -12.95 -18.31
C GLU A 196 3.60 -11.59 -18.21
N ASP A 197 3.80 -10.92 -19.35
CA ASP A 197 4.29 -9.55 -19.42
C ASP A 197 3.17 -8.53 -19.13
N VAL A 198 2.71 -8.50 -17.87
CA VAL A 198 1.60 -7.67 -17.40
C VAL A 198 1.79 -6.17 -17.71
N TYR A 199 3.03 -5.69 -17.71
CA TYR A 199 3.36 -4.30 -17.96
C TYR A 199 3.81 -3.99 -19.40
N GLY A 200 3.98 -5.00 -20.25
CA GLY A 200 4.40 -4.81 -21.63
C GLY A 200 5.86 -4.36 -21.74
N TYR A 201 6.73 -4.74 -20.80
CA TYR A 201 8.14 -4.34 -20.83
C TYR A 201 8.96 -5.14 -21.83
N ASP A 202 8.69 -6.44 -21.98
CA ASP A 202 9.44 -7.31 -22.90
C ASP A 202 9.25 -6.82 -24.34
N HIS A 203 8.00 -6.56 -24.73
CA HIS A 203 7.69 -5.99 -26.05
C HIS A 203 8.38 -4.66 -26.31
N ARG A 204 8.49 -3.81 -25.26
CA ARG A 204 9.18 -2.51 -25.38
C ARG A 204 10.69 -2.66 -25.50
N TYR A 205 11.28 -3.61 -24.78
CA TYR A 205 12.71 -3.88 -24.87
C TYR A 205 13.08 -4.50 -26.21
N LEU A 206 12.29 -5.45 -26.71
CA LEU A 206 12.49 -6.04 -28.04
C LEU A 206 12.47 -4.97 -29.14
N LYS A 207 11.50 -4.04 -29.12
CA LYS A 207 11.44 -2.91 -30.05
C LYS A 207 12.57 -1.88 -29.93
N ALA A 208 13.32 -1.89 -28.83
CA ALA A 208 14.46 -1.00 -28.66
C ALA A 208 15.77 -1.64 -29.14
N LEU A 209 15.80 -2.97 -29.23
CA LEU A 209 16.96 -3.75 -29.66
C LEU A 209 16.97 -4.00 -31.18
N TYR A 210 15.81 -3.95 -31.83
CA TYR A 210 15.59 -4.14 -33.26
C TYR A 210 14.74 -3.02 -33.83
#